data_AF-A0A7J6H9D4-F1
#
_entry.id   AF-A0A7J6H9D4-F1
#
_cell.length_a   1.000
_cell.length_b   1.000
_cell.length_c   1.000
_cell.angle_alpha   90.00
_cell.angle_beta   90.00
_cell.angle_gamma   90.00
#
_symmetry.space_group_name_H-M   'P 1'
#
loop_
_entity.id
_entity.type
_entity.pdbx_description
1 polymer ?
#
loop_
_entity_poly.entity_id
_entity_poly.type
_entity_poly.pdbx_seq_one_letter_code
_entity_poly.pdbx_strand_id
1 'polypeptide(L)'
;MELTIEVKKTTMVKPAAATPRHVLWNSNVDQLVPRFLHVSTVYFYKPKQTHHHNFFDSNILKEALSKVLVPFYPVAGRLVASSTESGRVDIDCNGEGVLFVEAETNSLVDDFGDFKPSPKLKSLLK
;
A
#
# COMPACT_ATOMS: atom_id res chain seq x y z
N MET A 1 -20.10 20.18 4.44
CA MET A 1 -18.70 20.61 4.23
C MET A 1 -18.12 19.76 3.13
N GLU A 2 -17.31 20.35 2.26
CA GLU A 2 -16.59 19.63 1.21
C GLU A 2 -15.41 18.87 1.83
N LEU A 3 -15.26 17.59 1.44
CA LEU A 3 -14.17 16.73 1.89
C LEU A 3 -12.87 17.19 1.23
N THR A 4 -11.90 17.67 2.01
CA THR A 4 -10.57 18.01 1.51
C THR A 4 -9.56 16.99 2.02
N ILE A 5 -8.71 16.48 1.12
CA ILE A 5 -7.61 15.56 1.45
C ILE A 5 -6.32 16.17 0.91
N GLU A 6 -5.35 16.41 1.78
CA GLU A 6 -4.06 16.99 1.42
C GLU A 6 -2.95 15.99 1.71
N VAL A 7 -2.17 15.65 0.70
CA VAL A 7 -0.97 14.82 0.87
C VAL A 7 0.11 15.64 1.56
N LYS A 8 0.54 15.19 2.74
CA LYS A 8 1.60 15.84 3.53
C LYS A 8 2.98 15.30 3.21
N LYS A 9 3.08 13.99 3.00
CA LYS A 9 4.38 13.33 2.79
C LYS A 9 4.23 12.06 1.97
N THR A 10 5.21 11.86 1.10
CA THR A 10 5.38 10.63 0.34
C THR A 10 6.74 10.04 0.65
N THR A 11 6.80 8.76 0.98
CA THR A 11 8.05 8.07 1.36
C THR A 11 8.11 6.72 0.68
N MET A 12 9.26 6.36 0.13
CA MET A 12 9.53 5.00 -0.34
C MET A 12 10.08 4.17 0.81
N VAL A 13 9.30 3.20 1.30
CA VAL A 13 9.69 2.32 2.40
C VAL A 13 10.36 1.07 1.83
N LYS A 14 11.65 0.92 2.10
CA LYS A 14 12.45 -0.25 1.67
C LYS A 14 12.44 -1.35 2.75
N PRO A 15 12.74 -2.61 2.39
CA PRO A 15 12.91 -3.68 3.37
C PRO A 15 13.98 -3.34 4.42
N ALA A 16 13.76 -3.74 5.67
CA ALA A 16 14.66 -3.42 6.80
C ALA A 16 16.01 -4.15 6.74
N ALA A 17 16.10 -5.21 5.93
CA ALA A 17 17.30 -6.00 5.71
C ALA A 17 17.42 -6.39 4.24
N ALA A 18 18.61 -6.85 3.83
CA ALA A 18 18.82 -7.36 2.49
C ALA A 18 17.89 -8.54 2.19
N THR A 19 17.26 -8.53 1.02
CA THR A 19 16.34 -9.56 0.55
C THR A 19 16.94 -10.31 -0.64
N PRO A 20 16.52 -11.56 -0.93
CA PRO A 20 16.98 -12.29 -2.10
C PRO A 20 16.70 -11.51 -3.38
N ARG A 21 17.75 -11.26 -4.18
CA ARG A 21 17.63 -10.58 -5.49
C ARG A 21 17.53 -11.59 -6.61
N HIS A 22 16.39 -11.60 -7.28
CA HIS A 22 16.11 -12.46 -8.43
C HIS A 22 14.84 -11.97 -9.13
N VAL A 23 14.56 -12.54 -10.30
CA VAL A 23 13.27 -12.39 -10.97
C VAL A 23 12.38 -13.55 -10.55
N LEU A 24 11.22 -13.23 -9.99
CA LEU A 24 10.20 -14.20 -9.60
C LEU A 24 9.22 -14.38 -10.77
N TRP A 25 9.13 -15.60 -11.29
CA TRP A 25 8.22 -15.95 -12.37
C TRP A 25 6.77 -15.97 -11.88
N ASN A 26 5.88 -15.32 -12.61
CA ASN A 26 4.44 -15.28 -12.28
C ASN A 26 3.69 -16.47 -12.89
N SER A 27 2.80 -17.07 -12.10
CA SER A 27 2.00 -18.23 -12.55
C SER A 27 1.02 -17.86 -13.66
N ASN A 28 0.49 -18.87 -14.36
CA ASN A 28 -0.53 -18.65 -15.39
C ASN A 28 -1.80 -17.99 -14.84
N VAL A 29 -2.12 -18.21 -13.55
CA VAL A 29 -3.26 -17.56 -12.89
C VAL A 29 -2.99 -16.07 -12.67
N ASP A 30 -1.75 -15.71 -12.32
CA ASP A 30 -1.36 -14.32 -12.12
C ASP A 30 -1.43 -13.50 -13.42
N GLN A 31 -1.24 -14.15 -14.59
CA GLN A 31 -1.37 -13.50 -15.90
C GLN A 31 -2.83 -13.16 -16.28
N LEU A 32 -3.83 -13.75 -15.60
CA LEU A 32 -5.24 -13.45 -15.86
C LEU A 32 -5.64 -12.08 -15.33
N VAL A 33 -4.91 -11.55 -14.36
CA VAL A 33 -5.18 -10.24 -13.76
C VAL A 33 -4.49 -9.16 -14.61
N PRO A 34 -5.21 -8.11 -15.06
CA PRO A 34 -4.60 -7.03 -15.81
C PRO A 34 -3.46 -6.38 -15.01
N ARG A 35 -2.31 -6.18 -15.64
CA ARG A 35 -1.08 -5.65 -15.01
C ARG A 35 -1.23 -4.26 -14.37
N PHE A 36 -2.24 -3.51 -14.78
CA PHE A 36 -2.54 -2.16 -14.30
C PHE A 36 -3.60 -2.16 -13.18
N LEU A 37 -4.10 -3.33 -12.77
CA LEU A 37 -5.12 -3.43 -11.74
C LEU A 37 -4.47 -3.48 -10.36
N HIS A 38 -4.78 -2.49 -9.53
CA HIS A 38 -4.50 -2.52 -8.09
C HIS A 38 -5.80 -2.83 -7.33
N VAL A 39 -5.73 -3.76 -6.38
CA VAL A 39 -6.84 -4.02 -5.46
C VAL A 39 -6.80 -2.96 -4.36
N SER A 40 -7.68 -1.97 -4.45
CA SER A 40 -7.75 -0.86 -3.50
C SER A 40 -8.72 -1.18 -2.35
N THR A 41 -8.25 -1.07 -1.11
CA THR A 41 -9.05 -1.28 0.12
C THR A 41 -8.81 -0.14 1.10
N VAL A 42 -9.86 0.30 1.81
CA VAL A 42 -9.76 1.29 2.89
C VAL A 42 -10.18 0.67 4.21
N TYR A 43 -9.41 0.93 5.27
CA TYR A 43 -9.70 0.50 6.62
C TYR A 43 -9.79 1.72 7.54
N PHE A 44 -10.83 1.77 8.37
CA PHE A 44 -11.06 2.87 9.32
C PHE A 44 -10.77 2.40 10.74
N TYR A 45 -10.03 3.22 11.48
CA TYR A 45 -9.67 2.95 12.86
C TYR A 45 -10.03 4.16 13.72
N LYS A 46 -10.64 3.91 14.88
CA LYS A 46 -10.95 4.95 15.86
C LYS A 46 -9.91 4.93 16.98
N PRO A 47 -9.40 6.08 17.42
CA PRO A 47 -8.53 6.14 18.59
C PRO A 47 -9.32 5.68 19.83
N LYS A 48 -8.69 4.86 20.68
CA LYS A 48 -9.23 4.57 22.01
C LYS A 48 -8.92 5.74 22.94
N GLN A 49 -9.85 6.11 23.83
CA GLN A 49 -9.70 7.21 24.80
C GLN A 49 -8.44 7.13 25.68
N THR A 50 -7.81 5.95 25.78
CA THR A 50 -6.63 5.70 26.61
C THR A 50 -5.31 5.75 25.85
N HIS A 51 -5.32 5.85 24.52
CA HIS A 51 -4.12 5.71 23.67
C HIS A 51 -3.92 6.88 22.71
N HIS A 52 -4.02 8.12 23.21
CA HIS A 52 -3.92 9.31 22.37
C HIS A 52 -2.50 9.60 21.87
N HIS A 53 -1.47 9.22 22.62
CA HIS A 53 -0.14 9.79 22.38
C HIS A 53 0.54 9.29 21.09
N ASN A 54 0.24 8.07 20.62
CA ASN A 54 0.89 7.46 19.44
C ASN A 54 -0.09 6.77 18.47
N PHE A 55 -1.38 7.12 18.49
CA PHE A 55 -2.35 6.50 17.59
C PHE A 55 -2.00 6.82 16.14
N PHE A 56 -1.63 5.78 15.37
CA PHE A 56 -1.19 5.90 13.97
C PHE A 56 0.02 6.82 13.76
N ASP A 57 1.00 6.74 14.69
CA ASP A 57 2.33 7.30 14.43
C ASP A 57 2.90 6.70 13.13
N SER A 58 3.12 7.58 12.13
CA SER A 58 3.54 7.14 10.81
C SER A 58 4.94 6.54 10.82
N ASN A 59 5.83 6.96 11.72
CA ASN A 59 7.18 6.40 11.83
C ASN A 59 7.13 4.96 12.31
N ILE A 60 6.28 4.65 13.31
CA ILE A 60 6.06 3.28 13.78
C ILE A 60 5.50 2.41 12.65
N LEU A 61 4.53 2.92 11.88
CA LEU A 61 3.95 2.20 10.74
C LEU A 61 4.97 1.95 9.63
N LYS A 62 5.79 2.94 9.29
CA LYS A 62 6.88 2.81 8.30
C LYS A 62 7.93 1.79 8.74
N GLU A 63 8.30 1.78 10.03
CA GLU A 63 9.22 0.80 10.59
C GLU A 63 8.65 -0.62 10.54
N ALA A 64 7.39 -0.79 10.96
CA ALA A 64 6.69 -2.07 10.89
C ALA A 64 6.59 -2.59 9.45
N LEU A 65 6.23 -1.71 8.50
CA LEU A 65 6.17 -2.04 7.08
C LEU A 65 7.55 -2.47 6.55
N SER A 66 8.61 -1.72 6.86
CA SER A 66 9.98 -2.06 6.48
C SER A 66 10.39 -3.46 6.97
N LYS A 67 10.02 -3.82 8.21
CA LYS A 67 10.28 -5.17 8.76
C LYS A 67 9.49 -6.27 8.04
N VAL A 68 8.21 -6.04 7.75
CA VAL A 68 7.34 -7.01 7.05
C VAL A 68 7.77 -7.20 5.59
N LEU A 69 8.34 -6.18 4.94
CA LEU A 69 8.87 -6.30 3.58
C LEU A 69 10.06 -7.25 3.47
N VAL A 70 10.68 -7.70 4.57
CA VAL A 70 11.76 -8.71 4.51
C VAL A 70 11.19 -10.09 4.11
N PRO A 71 10.23 -10.68 4.84
CA PRO A 71 9.60 -11.93 4.41
C PRO A 71 8.68 -11.77 3.18
N PHE A 72 8.13 -10.58 2.93
CA PHE A 72 7.28 -10.27 1.78
C PHE A 72 8.00 -9.47 0.68
N TYR A 73 9.29 -9.74 0.48
CA TYR A 73 10.15 -8.97 -0.40
C TYR A 73 9.69 -8.79 -1.86
N PRO A 74 8.92 -9.71 -2.51
CA PRO A 74 8.44 -9.45 -3.86
C PRO A 74 7.56 -8.21 -3.96
N VAL A 75 6.86 -7.84 -2.89
CA VAL A 75 6.00 -6.64 -2.83
C VAL A 75 6.83 -5.34 -2.96
N ALA A 76 8.09 -5.37 -2.54
CA ALA A 76 9.02 -4.25 -2.69
C ALA A 76 9.73 -4.23 -4.06
N GLY A 77 9.42 -5.17 -4.96
CA GLY A 77 10.01 -5.28 -6.29
C GLY A 77 9.30 -4.43 -7.35
N ARG A 78 9.56 -4.73 -8.63
CA ARG A 78 8.89 -4.09 -9.79
C ARG A 78 8.46 -5.14 -10.80
N LEU A 79 7.33 -4.91 -11.46
CA LEU A 79 6.93 -5.72 -12.61
C LEU A 79 7.86 -5.44 -13.78
N VAL A 80 8.36 -6.49 -14.40
CA VAL A 80 9.24 -6.45 -15.58
C VAL A 80 8.72 -7.39 -16.66
N ALA A 81 9.07 -7.13 -17.92
CA ALA A 81 8.77 -8.06 -18.99
C ALA A 81 9.53 -9.38 -18.76
N SER A 82 8.86 -10.52 -18.98
CA SER A 82 9.50 -11.82 -18.81
C SER A 82 10.63 -12.00 -19.84
N SER A 83 11.75 -12.55 -19.38
CA SER A 83 12.92 -12.84 -20.23
C SER A 83 12.80 -14.15 -21.01
N THR A 84 11.88 -15.03 -20.61
CA THR A 84 11.71 -16.37 -21.19
C THR A 84 10.48 -16.48 -22.10
N GLU A 85 9.47 -15.64 -21.89
CA GLU A 85 8.17 -15.74 -22.57
C GLU A 85 7.67 -14.36 -23.00
N SER A 86 7.48 -14.17 -24.31
CA SER A 86 6.99 -12.89 -24.83
C SER A 86 5.57 -12.57 -24.36
N GLY A 87 5.32 -11.32 -23.97
CA GLY A 87 4.01 -10.83 -23.54
C GLY A 87 3.67 -11.06 -22.06
N ARG A 88 4.49 -11.83 -21.32
CA ARG A 88 4.33 -12.06 -19.89
C ARG A 88 5.07 -11.02 -19.04
N VAL A 89 4.68 -10.95 -17.77
CA VAL A 89 5.41 -10.19 -16.76
C VAL A 89 5.82 -11.05 -15.58
N ASP A 90 7.00 -10.74 -15.05
CA ASP A 90 7.60 -11.31 -13.86
C ASP A 90 7.89 -10.19 -12.85
N ILE A 91 8.31 -10.54 -11.63
CA ILE A 91 8.65 -9.56 -10.59
C ILE A 91 10.16 -9.52 -10.41
N ASP A 92 10.79 -8.40 -10.75
CA ASP A 92 12.17 -8.11 -10.35
C ASP A 92 12.18 -7.75 -8.85
N CYS A 93 12.66 -8.68 -8.02
CA CYS A 93 12.78 -8.53 -6.58
C CYS A 93 14.02 -7.67 -6.22
N ASN A 94 14.01 -6.42 -6.68
CA ASN A 94 15.11 -5.46 -6.51
C ASN A 94 15.13 -4.72 -5.16
N GLY A 95 14.06 -4.84 -4.37
CA GLY A 95 13.96 -4.20 -3.06
C GLY A 95 13.84 -2.68 -3.12
N GLU A 96 13.36 -2.12 -4.24
CA GLU A 96 13.15 -0.67 -4.40
C GLU A 96 12.13 -0.09 -3.43
N GLY A 97 11.30 -0.94 -2.81
CA GLY A 97 10.39 -0.57 -1.73
C GLY A 97 8.98 -0.27 -2.23
N VAL A 98 8.13 0.13 -1.28
CA VAL A 98 6.72 0.44 -1.50
C VAL A 98 6.43 1.90 -1.16
N LEU A 99 5.45 2.48 -1.87
CA LEU A 99 5.02 3.85 -1.65
C LEU A 99 4.17 3.94 -0.37
N PHE A 100 4.57 4.80 0.55
CA PHE A 100 3.82 5.16 1.75
C PHE A 100 3.45 6.64 1.68
N VAL A 101 2.15 6.93 1.66
CA VAL A 101 1.61 8.29 1.55
C VAL A 101 0.88 8.66 2.83
N GLU A 102 1.23 9.82 3.38
CA GLU A 102 0.61 10.43 4.54
C GLU A 102 -0.25 11.60 4.06
N ALA A 103 -1.52 11.61 4.44
CA ALA A 103 -2.46 12.66 4.07
C ALA A 103 -3.33 13.05 5.26
N GLU A 104 -3.78 14.29 5.26
CA GLU A 104 -4.66 14.86 6.27
C GLU A 104 -5.97 15.32 5.64
N THR A 105 -7.04 15.33 6.43
CA THR A 105 -8.36 15.79 6.00
C THR A 105 -9.02 16.63 7.09
N ASN A 106 -9.89 17.55 6.66
CA ASN A 106 -10.73 18.35 7.54
C ASN A 106 -11.95 17.59 8.12
N SER A 107 -12.13 16.31 7.76
CA SER A 107 -13.28 15.49 8.15
C SER A 107 -12.95 14.55 9.31
N LEU A 108 -13.95 14.19 10.10
CA LEU A 108 -13.85 13.17 11.15
C LEU A 108 -14.16 11.79 10.58
N VAL A 109 -13.60 10.74 11.19
CA VAL A 109 -13.92 9.34 10.82
C VAL A 109 -15.42 9.06 10.97
N ASP A 110 -16.09 9.70 11.94
CA ASP A 110 -17.54 9.56 12.15
C ASP A 110 -18.38 10.19 11.04
N ASP A 111 -17.84 11.14 10.26
CA ASP A 111 -18.54 11.75 9.11
C ASP A 111 -18.75 10.75 7.96
N PHE A 112 -18.11 9.58 8.01
CA PHE A 112 -18.24 8.51 7.02
C PHE A 112 -19.32 7.47 7.40
N GLY A 113 -20.00 7.64 8.53
CA GLY A 113 -21.18 6.85 8.92
C GLY A 113 -20.86 5.41 9.31
N ASP A 114 -21.69 4.47 8.85
CA ASP A 114 -21.59 3.04 9.17
C ASP A 114 -20.66 2.24 8.24
N PHE A 115 -19.87 2.95 7.42
CA PHE A 115 -18.94 2.39 6.43
C PHE A 115 -19.59 1.48 5.38
N LYS A 116 -20.91 1.52 5.20
CA LYS A 116 -21.55 0.84 4.08
C LYS A 116 -21.10 1.47 2.76
N PRO A 117 -20.90 0.67 1.69
CA PRO A 117 -20.47 1.18 0.39
C PRO A 117 -21.31 2.37 -0.07
N SER A 118 -20.67 3.53 -0.24
CA SER A 118 -21.31 4.78 -0.63
C SER A 118 -20.44 5.56 -1.64
N PRO A 119 -21.01 6.47 -2.44
CA PRO A 119 -20.22 7.31 -3.34
C PRO A 119 -19.12 8.09 -2.62
N LYS A 120 -19.39 8.56 -1.38
CA LYS A 120 -18.43 9.26 -0.52
C LYS A 120 -17.25 8.38 -0.09
N LEU A 121 -17.47 7.09 0.16
CA LEU A 121 -16.37 6.16 0.44
C LEU A 121 -15.59 5.78 -0.81
N LYS A 122 -16.28 5.67 -1.96
CA LYS A 122 -15.63 5.36 -3.25
C LYS A 122 -14.67 6.46 -3.70
N SER A 123 -14.90 7.73 -3.33
CA SER A 123 -13.96 8.81 -3.64
C SER A 123 -12.63 8.72 -2.88
N LEU A 124 -12.55 7.92 -1.80
CA LEU A 124 -11.30 7.69 -1.07
C LEU A 124 -10.39 6.66 -1.75
N LEU A 125 -10.90 5.94 -2.75
CA LEU A 125 -10.16 4.90 -3.49
C LEU A 125 -9.56 5.43 -4.80
N LYS A 126 -9.67 6.73 -5.06
CA LYS A 126 -9.28 7.38 -6.32
C LYS A 126 -8.02 8.21 -6.17
#